data_AF-A7RF06-F1
#
_entry.id   AF-A7RF06-F1
#
_cell.length_a   1.000
_cell.length_b   1.000
_cell.length_c   1.000
_cell.angle_alpha   90.00
_cell.angle_beta   90.00
_cell.angle_gamma   90.00
#
_symmetry.space_group_name_H-M   'P 1'
#
loop_
_entity.id
_entity.type
_entity.pdbx_description
1 polymer ?
#
loop_
_entity_poly.entity_id
_entity_poly.type
_entity_poly.pdbx_seq_one_letter_code
_entity_poly.pdbx_strand_id
1 'polypeptide(L)'
;QKRLTSGELLLYSGHEQEDAAHIQGVALMLSKSAQRALIGWEAHGPRIMTASFYTKKKRINMDIIQCYAPTNDSEEEEKDNFYNRLTTII
;
A
#
# COMPACT_ATOMS: atom_id res chain seq x y z
N GLN A 1 4.21 -8.50 -5.45
CA GLN A 1 4.87 -7.49 -6.33
C GLN A 1 4.82 -7.95 -7.78
N LYS A 2 4.65 -7.04 -8.74
CA LYS A 2 4.65 -7.35 -10.19
C LYS A 2 5.51 -6.32 -10.94
N ARG A 3 6.24 -6.74 -11.98
CA ARG A 3 7.01 -5.82 -12.85
C ARG A 3 6.23 -5.56 -14.12
N LEU A 4 6.02 -4.28 -14.44
CA LEU A 4 5.29 -3.88 -15.65
C LEU A 4 6.23 -3.92 -16.86
N THR A 5 5.66 -4.06 -18.06
CA THR A 5 6.41 -4.06 -19.33
C THR A 5 7.17 -2.75 -19.57
N SER A 6 6.68 -1.65 -19.01
CA SER A 6 7.32 -0.33 -18.99
C SER A 6 8.50 -0.21 -18.01
N GLY A 7 8.69 -1.20 -17.12
CA GLY A 7 9.84 -1.32 -16.22
C GLY A 7 9.62 -0.81 -14.79
N GLU A 8 8.46 -0.23 -14.49
CA GLU A 8 8.01 0.10 -13.15
C GLU A 8 7.76 -1.17 -12.32
N LEU A 9 7.88 -1.02 -11.00
CA LEU A 9 7.53 -2.05 -10.03
C LEU A 9 6.19 -1.68 -9.40
N LEU A 10 5.24 -2.61 -9.48
CA LEU A 10 3.94 -2.50 -8.82
C LEU A 10 3.97 -3.29 -7.50
N LEU A 11 3.83 -2.57 -6.40
CA LEU A 11 3.52 -3.14 -5.09
C LEU A 11 2.00 -3.17 -4.95
N TYR A 12 1.44 -4.28 -4.48
CA TYR A 12 0.00 -4.50 -4.46
C TYR A 12 -0.38 -5.30 -3.22
N SER A 13 -1.39 -4.83 -2.48
CA SER A 13 -1.91 -5.47 -1.26
C SER A 13 -3.22 -6.23 -1.47
N GLY A 14 -3.91 -5.99 -2.59
CA GLY A 14 -5.22 -6.60 -2.87
C GLY A 14 -5.16 -8.08 -3.25
N HIS A 15 -6.32 -8.67 -3.50
CA HIS A 15 -6.47 -10.09 -3.79
C HIS A 15 -5.73 -10.49 -5.08
N GLU A 16 -4.99 -11.60 -5.04
CA GLU A 16 -4.26 -12.12 -6.21
C GLU A 16 -5.15 -12.82 -7.23
N GLN A 17 -6.38 -13.18 -6.83
CA GLN A 17 -7.35 -13.88 -7.66
C GLN A 17 -7.88 -12.95 -8.75
N GLU A 18 -7.76 -13.39 -10.01
CA GLU A 18 -8.14 -12.63 -11.20
C GLU A 18 -9.66 -12.36 -11.25
N ASP A 19 -10.46 -13.25 -10.64
CA ASP A 19 -11.92 -13.16 -10.55
C ASP A 19 -12.42 -12.52 -9.24
N ALA A 20 -11.52 -12.16 -8.32
CA ALA A 20 -11.94 -11.42 -7.15
C ALA A 20 -12.50 -10.08 -7.60
N ALA A 21 -13.67 -9.70 -7.06
CA ALA A 21 -14.18 -8.36 -7.25
C ALA A 21 -13.03 -7.37 -6.98
N HIS A 22 -12.80 -6.41 -7.88
CA HIS A 22 -11.74 -5.40 -7.78
C HIS A 22 -12.04 -4.38 -6.67
N ILE A 23 -12.34 -4.89 -5.49
CA ILE A 23 -12.68 -4.17 -4.29
C ILE A 23 -11.46 -4.26 -3.38
N GLN A 24 -11.23 -3.18 -2.62
CA GLN A 24 -10.35 -3.16 -1.45
C GLN A 24 -8.82 -3.09 -1.71
N GLY A 25 -8.30 -3.44 -2.89
CA GLY A 25 -6.85 -3.44 -3.14
C GLY A 25 -6.24 -2.05 -3.33
N VAL A 26 -5.09 -1.78 -2.67
CA VAL A 26 -4.25 -0.60 -2.94
C VAL A 26 -2.94 -0.98 -3.61
N ALA A 27 -2.35 -0.03 -4.35
CA ALA A 27 -1.11 -0.24 -5.06
C ALA A 27 -0.19 0.98 -5.01
N LEU A 28 1.12 0.74 -5.05
CA LEU A 28 2.12 1.75 -5.34
C LEU A 28 2.86 1.37 -6.62
N MET A 29 2.89 2.29 -7.58
CA MET A 29 3.69 2.14 -8.80
C MET A 29 4.99 2.91 -8.65
N LEU A 30 6.12 2.19 -8.73
CA LEU A 30 7.43 2.73 -8.45
C LEU A 30 8.25 2.85 -9.73
N SER A 31 8.69 4.08 -10.02
CA SER A 31 9.71 4.33 -11.03
C SER A 31 11.04 3.67 -10.65
N LYS A 32 11.98 3.54 -11.60
CA LYS A 32 13.31 2.95 -11.32
C LYS A 32 14.06 3.66 -10.19
N SER A 33 13.88 4.98 -10.02
CA SER A 33 14.52 5.73 -8.93
C SER A 33 13.87 5.44 -7.58
N ALA A 34 12.53 5.39 -7.52
CA ALA A 34 11.81 5.03 -6.30
C ALA A 34 12.09 3.58 -5.88
N GLN A 35 12.19 2.65 -6.84
CA GLN A 35 12.60 1.26 -6.59
C GLN A 35 13.95 1.16 -5.87
N ARG A 36 14.94 1.98 -6.25
CA ARG A 36 16.26 1.99 -5.59
C ARG A 36 16.24 2.64 -4.21
N ALA A 37 15.25 3.47 -3.95
CA ALA A 37 15.08 4.12 -2.65
C ALA A 37 14.23 3.26 -1.69
N LEU A 38 13.46 2.28 -2.19
CA LEU A 38 12.63 1.42 -1.35
C LEU A 38 13.50 0.60 -0.39
N ILE A 39 13.22 0.71 0.90
CA ILE A 39 13.81 -0.10 1.97
C ILE A 39 12.99 -1.38 2.15
N GLY A 40 11.66 -1.24 2.21
CA GLY A 40 10.74 -2.33 2.45
C GLY A 40 9.29 -1.85 2.32
N TRP A 41 8.37 -2.81 2.22
CA TRP A 41 6.94 -2.56 2.21
C TRP A 41 6.21 -3.75 2.84
N GLU A 42 5.02 -3.50 3.36
CA GLU A 42 4.19 -4.52 4.00
C GLU A 42 2.71 -4.26 3.68
N ALA A 43 1.97 -5.33 3.38
CA ALA A 43 0.52 -5.27 3.26
C ALA A 43 -0.13 -5.61 4.60
N HIS A 44 -0.98 -4.71 5.07
CA HIS A 44 -1.78 -4.88 6.28
C HIS A 44 -3.22 -5.21 5.86
N GLY A 45 -3.37 -6.29 5.10
CA GLY A 45 -4.61 -6.67 4.43
C GLY A 45 -4.85 -5.91 3.11
N PRO A 46 -6.02 -6.10 2.47
CA PRO A 46 -6.27 -5.56 1.14
C PRO A 46 -6.17 -4.03 1.08
N ARG A 47 -6.68 -3.35 2.11
CA ARG A 47 -6.94 -1.90 2.11
C ARG A 47 -5.82 -1.04 2.69
N ILE A 48 -4.78 -1.61 3.28
CA ILE A 48 -3.71 -0.83 3.94
C ILE A 48 -2.37 -1.42 3.55
N MET A 49 -1.42 -0.58 3.14
CA MET A 49 -0.02 -0.97 2.96
C MET A 49 0.93 0.12 3.45
N THR A 50 2.07 -0.29 3.96
CA THR A 50 3.17 0.61 4.31
C THR A 50 4.34 0.42 3.35
N ALA A 51 5.09 1.49 3.08
CA ALA A 51 6.33 1.44 2.32
C ALA A 51 7.31 2.48 2.83
N SER A 52 8.54 2.05 3.11
CA SER A 52 9.61 2.91 3.60
C SER A 52 10.63 3.16 2.50
N PHE A 53 11.04 4.40 2.34
CA PHE A 53 12.01 4.85 1.35
C PHE A 53 13.15 5.61 2.00
N TYR A 54 14.36 5.39 1.50
CA TYR A 54 15.54 6.14 1.89
C TYR A 54 16.25 6.73 0.68
N THR A 55 16.50 8.04 0.73
CA THR A 55 17.37 8.70 -0.26
C THR A 55 18.70 9.11 0.36
N LYS A 56 19.79 8.51 -0.16
CA LYS A 56 21.17 8.87 0.25
C LYS A 56 21.51 10.34 -0.03
N LYS A 57 20.94 10.95 -1.08
CA LYS A 57 21.28 12.32 -1.51
C LYS A 57 20.89 13.37 -0.47
N LYS A 58 19.71 13.22 0.14
CA LYS A 58 19.22 14.13 1.18
C LYS A 58 19.21 13.53 2.58
N ARG A 59 19.60 12.25 2.70
CA ARG A 59 19.54 11.44 3.93
C ARG A 59 18.15 11.45 4.58
N ILE A 60 17.11 11.40 3.75
CA ILE A 60 15.71 11.42 4.18
C ILE A 60 15.19 9.99 4.21
N ASN A 61 14.60 9.61 5.35
CA ASN A 61 13.67 8.48 5.45
C ASN A 61 12.25 9.01 5.21
N MET A 62 11.48 8.30 4.41
CA MET A 62 10.09 8.61 4.12
C MET A 62 9.28 7.34 4.24
N ASP A 63 8.33 7.35 5.16
CA ASP A 63 7.35 6.29 5.32
C ASP A 63 6.05 6.72 4.67
N ILE A 64 5.48 5.83 3.86
CA ILE A 64 4.21 6.02 3.17
C ILE A 64 3.24 4.98 3.72
N ILE A 65 2.09 5.44 4.20
CA ILE A 65 0.94 4.60 4.50
C ILE A 65 -0.09 4.90 3.41
N GLN A 66 -0.36 3.91 2.56
CA GLN A 66 -1.40 4.00 1.54
C GLN A 66 -2.60 3.19 2.02
N CYS A 67 -3.78 3.83 2.04
CA CYS A 67 -4.98 3.18 2.49
C CYS A 67 -6.19 3.49 1.60
N TYR A 68 -7.14 2.56 1.57
CA TYR A 68 -8.46 2.76 0.98
C TYR A 68 -9.51 2.65 2.10
N ALA A 69 -9.91 3.81 2.61
CA ALA A 69 -10.86 3.89 3.72
C ALA A 69 -12.25 3.36 3.32
N PRO A 70 -13.00 2.76 4.26
CA PRO A 70 -14.41 2.44 4.06
C PRO A 70 -15.24 3.68 3.69
N THR A 71 -16.35 3.46 2.98
CA THR A 71 -17.27 4.54 2.59
C THR A 71 -18.20 4.92 3.74
N ASN A 72 -18.89 6.06 3.63
CA ASN A 72 -19.88 6.48 4.62
C ASN A 72 -21.02 5.46 4.77
N ASP A 73 -21.33 4.69 3.73
CA ASP A 73 -22.39 3.66 3.74
C ASP A 73 -21.90 2.30 4.24
N SER A 74 -20.61 2.15 4.57
CA SER A 74 -20.07 0.90 5.14
C SER A 74 -20.56 0.70 6.58
N GLU A 75 -20.66 -0.57 7.00
CA GLU A 75 -21.03 -0.96 8.36
C GLU A 75 -20.09 -0.32 9.39
N GLU A 76 -20.65 0.04 10.56
CA GLU A 76 -19.87 0.67 11.64
C GLU A 76 -18.72 -0.22 12.11
N GLU A 77 -18.98 -1.53 12.25
CA GLU A 77 -17.95 -2.51 12.60
C GLU A 77 -16.80 -2.56 11.57
N GLU A 78 -17.10 -2.41 10.27
CA GLU A 78 -16.06 -2.37 9.23
C GLU A 78 -15.19 -1.11 9.38
N LYS A 79 -15.81 0.04 9.64
CA LYS A 79 -15.11 1.31 9.89
C LYS A 79 -14.23 1.20 11.12
N ASP A 80 -14.77 0.72 12.23
CA ASP A 80 -14.04 0.58 13.49
C ASP A 80 -12.85 -0.37 13.34
N ASN A 81 -13.08 -1.55 12.74
CA ASN A 81 -12.00 -2.50 12.48
C ASN A 81 -10.90 -1.89 11.61
N PHE A 82 -11.26 -1.11 10.58
CA PHE A 82 -10.30 -0.43 9.72
C PHE A 82 -9.49 0.63 10.48
N TYR A 83 -10.15 1.53 11.22
CA TYR A 83 -9.47 2.63 11.92
C TYR A 83 -8.66 2.14 13.14
N ASN A 84 -9.14 1.11 13.85
CA ASN A 84 -8.38 0.45 14.91
C ASN A 84 -7.10 -0.14 14.34
N ARG A 85 -7.18 -0.86 13.21
CA ARG A 85 -5.99 -1.40 12.54
C ARG A 85 -5.05 -0.30 12.07
N LEU A 86 -5.56 0.76 11.45
CA LEU A 86 -4.75 1.89 11.00
C LEU A 86 -4.00 2.54 12.17
N THR A 87 -4.64 2.66 13.33
CA THR A 87 -4.04 3.22 14.56
C THR A 87 -2.88 2.36 15.07
N THR A 88 -2.90 1.03 14.88
CA THR A 88 -1.77 0.16 15.27
C THR A 88 -0.54 0.28 14.37
N ILE A 89 -0.69 0.89 13.19
CA ILE A 89 0.37 1.01 12.16
C ILE A 89 1.07 2.37 12.24
N ILE A 90 0.35 3.42 12.67
CA ILE A 90 0.87 4.78 12.89
C ILE A 90 1.72 4.81 14.16
#